data_AF-A0A6G3X7E6-F1
#
_entry.id   AF-A0A6G3X7E6-F1
#
_cell.length_a   1.000
_cell.length_b   1.000
_cell.length_c   1.000
_cell.angle_alpha   90.00
_cell.angle_beta   90.00
_cell.angle_gamma   90.00
#
_symmetry.space_group_name_H-M   'P 1'
#
loop_
_entity.id
_entity.type
_entity.pdbx_description
1 polymer ?
#
loop_
_entity_poly.entity_id
_entity_poly.type
_entity_poly.pdbx_seq_one_letter_code
_entity_poly.pdbx_strand_id
1 'polypeptide(L)'
;MFDFGIGGYRPHWLNGRSAVEAAHGRRLGALIGRPLTRVWLVWDVQDDEWFSDCPVLFDFTGEQVEINHQKFDDLSITWNTVDPQQPVRWGDFDLQWRHDGRPELNALQGQVLQDVQLLEWTGDDMAQGTVAVSFRFPRARLTIANALDDNELTLGPPDAHYQRHSPR
;
A
#
# COMPACT_ATOMS: atom_id res chain seq x y z
N MET A 1 15.00 12.06 5.72
CA MET A 1 13.85 11.24 5.33
C MET A 1 13.43 11.74 3.96
N PHE A 2 13.35 10.84 2.99
CA PHE A 2 12.96 11.18 1.62
C PHE A 2 11.43 11.13 1.52
N ASP A 3 10.83 12.15 0.92
CA ASP A 3 9.38 12.33 0.81
C ASP A 3 8.84 12.09 -0.60
N PHE A 4 9.69 11.60 -1.51
CA PHE A 4 9.31 11.26 -2.90
C PHE A 4 8.74 12.46 -3.67
N GLY A 5 9.05 13.69 -3.22
CA GLY A 5 8.48 14.90 -3.81
C GLY A 5 7.00 15.11 -3.47
N ILE A 6 6.46 14.38 -2.50
CA ILE A 6 5.06 14.41 -2.08
C ILE A 6 4.91 15.32 -0.87
N GLY A 7 4.21 16.44 -1.07
CA GLY A 7 3.97 17.41 -0.01
C GLY A 7 3.25 16.79 1.20
N GLY A 8 3.84 16.95 2.39
CA GLY A 8 3.25 16.48 3.65
C GLY A 8 3.54 15.01 3.99
N TYR A 9 4.03 14.22 3.03
CA TYR A 9 4.37 12.82 3.25
C TYR A 9 5.53 12.68 4.22
N ARG A 10 5.31 11.93 5.30
CA ARG A 10 6.30 11.68 6.35
C ARG A 10 6.35 10.19 6.62
N PRO A 11 7.04 9.40 5.79
CA PRO A 11 7.08 7.96 5.96
C PRO A 11 7.59 7.60 7.35
N HIS A 12 7.28 6.40 7.83
CA HIS A 12 7.91 5.85 9.02
C HIS A 12 8.27 4.40 8.75
N TRP A 13 9.54 4.17 8.46
CA TRP A 13 10.05 2.88 8.01
C TRP A 13 10.17 1.92 9.19
N LEU A 14 9.42 0.83 9.10
CA LEU A 14 9.40 -0.26 10.05
C LEU A 14 9.85 -1.55 9.37
N ASN A 15 10.43 -2.45 10.15
CA ASN A 15 10.92 -3.74 9.66
C ASN A 15 10.29 -4.86 10.49
N GLY A 16 9.77 -5.87 9.78
CA GLY A 16 9.17 -7.06 10.37
C GLY A 16 7.77 -6.86 10.97
N ARG A 17 7.03 -7.95 11.03
CA ARG A 17 5.60 -7.98 11.39
C ARG A 17 5.32 -7.36 12.76
N SER A 18 6.11 -7.70 13.77
CA SER A 18 5.89 -7.24 15.15
C SER A 18 5.94 -5.72 15.29
N ALA A 19 6.85 -5.05 14.56
CA ALA A 19 6.96 -3.59 14.59
C ALA A 19 5.74 -2.93 13.91
N VAL A 20 5.34 -3.46 12.75
CA VAL A 20 4.18 -2.98 11.99
C VAL A 20 2.88 -3.18 12.78
N GLU A 21 2.69 -4.35 13.39
CA GLU A 21 1.52 -4.65 14.21
C GLU A 21 1.46 -3.72 15.44
N ALA A 22 2.57 -3.52 16.15
CA ALA A 22 2.61 -2.63 17.30
C ALA A 22 2.27 -1.17 16.95
N ALA A 23 2.72 -0.68 15.78
CA ALA A 23 2.52 0.69 15.36
C ALA A 23 1.13 0.93 14.72
N HIS A 24 0.63 -0.03 13.94
CA HIS A 24 -0.51 0.19 13.04
C HIS A 24 -1.65 -0.81 13.19
N GLY A 25 -1.47 -1.90 13.95
CA GLY A 25 -2.40 -3.03 13.99
C GLY A 25 -3.84 -2.61 14.28
N ARG A 26 -4.05 -1.92 15.40
CA ARG A 26 -5.35 -1.36 15.78
C ARG A 26 -5.99 -0.47 14.71
N ARG A 27 -5.19 0.37 14.03
CA ARG A 27 -5.70 1.35 13.04
C ARG A 27 -6.04 0.66 11.71
N LEU A 28 -5.25 -0.32 11.29
CA LEU A 28 -5.56 -1.21 10.18
C LEU A 28 -6.85 -2.00 10.44
N GLY A 29 -7.00 -2.57 11.65
CA GLY A 29 -8.23 -3.28 12.04
C GLY A 29 -9.47 -2.40 12.02
N ALA A 30 -9.33 -1.11 12.36
CA ALA A 30 -10.43 -0.14 12.33
C ALA A 30 -10.94 0.20 10.92
N LEU A 31 -10.21 -0.17 9.86
CA LEU A 31 -10.68 -0.02 8.48
C LEU A 31 -11.74 -1.08 8.10
N ILE A 32 -11.79 -2.21 8.81
CA ILE A 32 -12.75 -3.29 8.54
C ILE A 32 -14.19 -2.75 8.69
N GLY A 33 -15.04 -3.08 7.72
CA GLY A 33 -16.42 -2.60 7.64
C GLY A 33 -16.57 -1.26 6.93
N ARG A 34 -15.48 -0.59 6.54
CA ARG A 34 -15.53 0.66 5.78
C ARG A 34 -15.45 0.38 4.28
N PRO A 35 -16.22 1.10 3.43
CA PRO A 35 -16.12 0.95 2.00
C PRO A 35 -14.87 1.66 1.46
N LEU A 36 -14.23 1.05 0.46
CA LEU A 36 -13.14 1.70 -0.27
C LEU A 36 -13.72 2.77 -1.19
N THR A 37 -13.32 4.01 -1.02
CA THR A 37 -13.73 5.13 -1.88
C THR A 37 -12.88 5.21 -3.12
N ARG A 38 -11.55 5.14 -2.98
CA ARG A 38 -10.57 5.30 -4.07
C ARG A 38 -9.26 4.61 -3.71
N VAL A 39 -8.55 4.16 -4.74
CA VAL A 39 -7.11 3.87 -4.66
C VAL A 39 -6.40 4.91 -5.52
N TRP A 40 -5.32 5.50 -5.02
CA TRP A 40 -4.50 6.44 -5.77
C TRP A 40 -3.10 5.87 -5.97
N LEU A 41 -2.61 6.01 -7.19
CA LEU A 41 -1.27 5.66 -7.62
C LEU A 41 -0.61 6.90 -8.20
N VAL A 42 0.69 7.03 -8.00
CA VAL A 42 1.48 7.99 -8.79
C VAL A 42 1.70 7.38 -10.18
N TRP A 43 1.44 8.17 -11.21
CA TRP A 43 1.53 7.75 -12.59
C TRP A 43 2.59 8.57 -13.30
N ASP A 44 3.47 7.90 -14.04
CA ASP A 44 4.33 8.56 -15.00
C ASP A 44 3.53 8.84 -16.26
N VAL A 45 3.32 10.11 -16.56
CA VAL A 45 2.53 10.55 -17.72
C VAL A 45 3.30 10.38 -19.03
N GLN A 46 4.64 10.45 -18.98
CA GLN A 46 5.46 10.31 -20.18
C GLN A 46 5.47 8.86 -20.67
N ASP A 47 5.63 7.92 -19.74
CA ASP A 47 5.72 6.48 -20.04
C ASP A 47 4.35 5.76 -19.94
N ASP A 48 3.30 6.47 -19.51
CA ASP A 48 1.94 5.95 -19.28
C ASP A 48 1.93 4.68 -18.41
N GLU A 49 2.67 4.73 -17.30
CA GLU A 49 2.78 3.60 -16.38
C GLU A 49 2.66 4.00 -14.92
N TRP A 50 2.43 2.99 -14.08
CA TRP A 50 2.42 3.16 -12.64
C TRP A 50 3.86 3.37 -12.14
N PHE A 51 4.08 4.49 -11.46
CA PHE A 51 5.35 4.79 -10.80
C PHE A 51 5.37 4.14 -9.41
N SER A 52 5.92 2.92 -9.32
CA SER A 52 5.85 2.03 -8.15
C SER A 52 6.68 2.48 -6.95
N ASP A 53 7.62 3.41 -7.10
CA ASP A 53 8.43 3.95 -5.99
C ASP A 53 7.63 4.76 -4.97
N CYS A 54 6.48 5.30 -5.38
CA CYS A 54 5.66 6.17 -4.54
C CYS A 54 4.62 5.38 -3.73
N PRO A 55 4.18 5.90 -2.56
CA PRO A 55 3.16 5.25 -1.75
C PRO A 55 1.86 4.99 -2.52
N VAL A 56 1.27 3.83 -2.27
CA VAL A 56 -0.09 3.48 -2.69
C VAL A 56 -1.08 3.97 -1.64
N LEU A 57 -2.07 4.78 -2.05
CA LEU A 57 -3.05 5.34 -1.13
C LEU A 57 -4.39 4.62 -1.25
N PHE A 58 -4.96 4.19 -0.14
CA PHE A 58 -6.31 3.64 -0.06
C PHE A 58 -7.18 4.54 0.80
N ASP A 59 -8.18 5.18 0.21
CA ASP A 59 -9.17 5.95 0.96
C ASP A 59 -10.37 5.08 1.35
N PHE A 60 -10.60 4.91 2.66
CA PHE A 60 -11.77 4.26 3.21
C PHE A 60 -12.67 5.30 3.87
N THR A 61 -13.50 5.98 3.08
CA THR A 61 -14.43 7.03 3.55
C THR A 61 -13.75 8.12 4.39
N GLY A 62 -12.69 8.73 3.85
CA GLY A 62 -11.94 9.80 4.49
C GLY A 62 -10.88 9.35 5.49
N GLU A 63 -10.66 8.05 5.65
CA GLU A 63 -9.44 7.53 6.27
C GLU A 63 -8.57 6.90 5.20
N GLN A 64 -7.54 7.62 4.85
CA GLN A 64 -6.53 7.24 3.90
C GLN A 64 -5.40 6.50 4.62
N VAL A 65 -5.14 5.26 4.20
CA VAL A 65 -3.91 4.54 4.54
C VAL A 65 -2.95 4.60 3.37
N GLU A 66 -1.68 4.83 3.65
CA GLU A 66 -0.65 5.17 2.68
C GLU A 66 0.49 4.18 2.89
N ILE A 67 0.66 3.26 1.95
CA ILE A 67 1.58 2.12 2.09
C ILE A 67 2.72 2.32 1.13
N ASN A 68 3.94 2.24 1.63
CA ASN A 68 5.13 2.29 0.79
C ASN A 68 6.14 1.25 1.22
N HIS A 69 6.72 0.55 0.26
CA HIS A 69 7.88 -0.28 0.43
C HIS A 69 9.11 0.44 -0.12
N GLN A 70 10.27 0.21 0.50
CA GLN A 70 11.55 0.58 -0.09
C GLN A 70 12.62 -0.40 0.35
N LYS A 71 13.77 -0.41 -0.33
CA LYS A 71 14.89 -1.33 -0.03
C LYS A 71 14.36 -2.78 0.08
N PHE A 72 14.97 -3.63 0.90
CA PHE A 72 14.59 -5.04 0.99
C PHE A 72 13.39 -5.31 1.91
N ASP A 73 13.30 -4.65 3.07
CA ASP A 73 12.34 -5.00 4.12
C ASP A 73 11.67 -3.79 4.81
N ASP A 74 11.98 -2.57 4.37
CA ASP A 74 11.39 -1.35 4.92
C ASP A 74 9.93 -1.22 4.42
N LEU A 75 8.98 -1.21 5.36
CA LEU A 75 7.57 -0.89 5.14
C LEU A 75 7.20 0.38 5.91
N SER A 76 6.67 1.37 5.21
CA SER A 76 6.03 2.54 5.81
C SER A 76 4.52 2.48 5.66
N ILE A 77 3.81 2.71 6.77
CA ILE A 77 2.37 2.95 6.78
C ILE A 77 2.10 4.31 7.41
N THR A 78 1.63 5.26 6.61
CA THR A 78 1.18 6.56 7.08
C THR A 78 -0.30 6.74 6.82
N TRP A 79 -0.86 7.84 7.32
CA TRP A 79 -2.30 8.02 7.37
C TRP A 79 -2.69 9.49 7.23
N ASN A 80 -3.53 9.79 6.23
CA ASN A 80 -4.05 11.14 5.98
C ASN A 80 -2.96 12.22 5.89
N THR A 81 -1.75 11.88 5.41
CA THR A 81 -0.63 12.82 5.26
C THR A 81 -0.46 13.30 3.82
N VAL A 82 -0.82 12.46 2.86
CA VAL A 82 -0.74 12.74 1.42
C VAL A 82 -2.06 13.31 0.91
N ASP A 83 -2.01 14.47 0.26
CA ASP A 83 -3.14 15.01 -0.49
C ASP A 83 -2.96 14.67 -1.98
N PRO A 84 -3.74 13.74 -2.57
CA PRO A 84 -3.62 13.37 -3.97
C PRO A 84 -4.09 14.48 -4.93
N GLN A 85 -4.57 15.62 -4.44
CA GLN A 85 -4.81 16.82 -5.25
C GLN A 85 -3.56 17.69 -5.42
N GLN A 86 -2.51 17.45 -4.64
CA GLN A 86 -1.24 18.15 -4.78
C GLN A 86 -0.34 17.42 -5.80
N PRO A 87 0.48 18.16 -6.55
CA PRO A 87 1.42 17.56 -7.49
C PRO A 87 2.51 16.76 -6.75
N VAL A 88 2.99 15.70 -7.39
CA VAL A 88 4.22 15.00 -7.01
C VAL A 88 5.39 15.66 -7.75
N ARG A 89 6.41 16.10 -7.01
CA ARG A 89 7.56 16.84 -7.59
C ARG A 89 8.85 16.07 -7.39
N TRP A 90 9.11 15.10 -8.26
CA TRP A 90 10.31 14.28 -8.20
C TRP A 90 11.16 14.42 -9.45
N GLY A 91 12.31 15.09 -9.30
CA GLY A 91 13.29 15.19 -10.38
C GLY A 91 12.68 15.77 -11.66
N ASP A 92 12.95 15.11 -12.78
CA ASP A 92 12.47 15.50 -14.11
C ASP A 92 11.27 14.68 -14.59
N PHE A 93 10.69 13.84 -13.72
CA PHE A 93 9.51 13.03 -14.07
C PHE A 93 8.23 13.88 -14.13
N ASP A 94 7.33 13.57 -15.07
CA ASP A 94 5.98 14.14 -15.13
C ASP A 94 5.00 13.22 -14.38
N LEU A 95 4.90 13.44 -13.07
CA LEU A 95 4.17 12.57 -12.16
C LEU A 95 2.81 13.15 -11.76
N GLN A 96 1.76 12.33 -11.86
CA GLN A 96 0.40 12.70 -11.46
C GLN A 96 -0.27 11.63 -10.61
N TRP A 97 -1.08 12.04 -9.65
CA TRP A 97 -1.97 11.11 -8.96
C TRP A 97 -3.10 10.67 -9.88
N ARG A 98 -3.23 9.37 -10.11
CA ARG A 98 -4.35 8.76 -10.82
C ARG A 98 -5.05 7.75 -9.93
N HIS A 99 -6.37 7.72 -10.05
CA HIS A 99 -7.19 6.67 -9.44
C HIS A 99 -7.78 5.73 -10.49
N ASP A 100 -7.53 5.97 -11.77
CA ASP A 100 -8.17 5.28 -12.89
C ASP A 100 -7.21 4.48 -13.78
N GLY A 101 -5.90 4.54 -13.51
CA GLY A 101 -4.86 3.87 -14.31
C GLY A 101 -4.89 2.34 -14.27
N ARG A 102 -5.59 1.74 -13.30
CA ARG A 102 -5.74 0.28 -13.16
C ARG A 102 -7.21 -0.12 -12.99
N PRO A 103 -7.91 -0.61 -14.04
CA PRO A 103 -9.33 -0.98 -13.99
C PRO A 103 -9.69 -1.98 -12.87
N GLU A 104 -8.77 -2.88 -12.56
CA GLU A 104 -8.90 -3.87 -11.49
C GLU A 104 -9.00 -3.24 -10.10
N LEU A 105 -8.38 -2.07 -9.87
CA LEU A 105 -8.52 -1.32 -8.62
C LEU A 105 -9.85 -0.55 -8.56
N ASN A 106 -10.29 0.00 -9.70
CA ASN A 106 -11.62 0.63 -9.81
C ASN A 106 -12.75 -0.35 -9.49
N ALA A 107 -12.59 -1.63 -9.84
CA ALA A 107 -13.57 -2.66 -9.52
C ALA A 107 -13.75 -2.89 -8.00
N LEU A 108 -12.78 -2.47 -7.16
CA LEU A 108 -12.85 -2.54 -5.71
C LEU A 108 -13.65 -1.39 -5.09
N GLN A 109 -13.84 -0.29 -5.82
CA GLN A 109 -14.54 0.90 -5.31
C GLN A 109 -15.96 0.56 -4.84
N GLY A 110 -16.33 1.11 -3.69
CA GLY A 110 -17.60 0.88 -3.00
C GLY A 110 -17.70 -0.48 -2.30
N GLN A 111 -16.74 -1.40 -2.48
CA GLN A 111 -16.74 -2.65 -1.73
C GLN A 111 -16.36 -2.41 -0.27
N VAL A 112 -17.08 -3.04 0.64
CA VAL A 112 -16.81 -3.01 2.07
C VAL A 112 -15.61 -3.89 2.39
N LEU A 113 -14.58 -3.31 3.02
CA LEU A 113 -13.42 -4.07 3.48
C LEU A 113 -13.84 -5.11 4.52
N GLN A 114 -13.54 -6.38 4.26
CA GLN A 114 -13.95 -7.49 5.12
C GLN A 114 -12.83 -7.95 6.07
N ASP A 115 -11.58 -7.73 5.71
CA ASP A 115 -10.42 -8.09 6.53
C ASP A 115 -9.18 -7.32 6.08
N VAL A 116 -8.25 -7.09 7.00
CA VAL A 116 -6.90 -6.59 6.72
C VAL A 116 -5.92 -7.60 7.30
N GLN A 117 -4.89 -7.96 6.55
CA GLN A 117 -3.90 -8.94 6.99
C GLN A 117 -2.49 -8.41 6.76
N LEU A 118 -1.62 -8.64 7.74
CA LEU A 118 -0.17 -8.59 7.53
C LEU A 118 0.26 -9.97 7.05
N LEU A 119 1.00 -10.01 5.95
CA LEU A 119 1.50 -11.23 5.35
C LEU A 119 3.02 -11.26 5.55
N GLU A 120 3.50 -12.20 6.35
CA GLU A 120 4.93 -12.39 6.61
C GLU A 120 5.47 -13.46 5.66
N TRP A 121 6.48 -13.13 4.86
CA TRP A 121 7.09 -14.08 3.93
C TRP A 121 7.94 -15.11 4.69
N THR A 122 7.65 -16.39 4.48
CA THR A 122 8.36 -17.51 5.12
C THR A 122 9.16 -18.35 4.14
N GLY A 123 9.35 -17.88 2.90
CA GLY A 123 10.26 -18.51 1.95
C GLY A 123 11.71 -18.49 2.45
N ASP A 124 12.50 -19.46 2.01
CA ASP A 124 13.93 -19.58 2.33
C ASP A 124 14.76 -18.80 1.29
N ASP A 125 14.52 -17.49 1.22
CA ASP A 125 15.19 -16.56 0.31
C ASP A 125 15.42 -15.20 0.99
N MET A 126 15.93 -14.21 0.23
CA MET A 126 16.26 -12.90 0.77
C MET A 126 15.04 -12.09 1.26
N ALA A 127 13.82 -12.49 0.89
CA ALA A 127 12.60 -11.83 1.33
C ALA A 127 12.07 -12.39 2.66
N GLN A 128 12.75 -13.36 3.29
CA GLN A 128 12.31 -13.96 4.55
C GLN A 128 12.06 -12.89 5.63
N GLY A 129 10.85 -12.88 6.19
CA GLY A 129 10.43 -11.93 7.22
C GLY A 129 9.91 -10.58 6.71
N THR A 130 9.97 -10.33 5.40
CA THR A 130 9.33 -9.16 4.79
C THR A 130 7.82 -9.21 5.00
N VAL A 131 7.20 -8.03 5.10
CA VAL A 131 5.79 -7.89 5.43
C VAL A 131 5.06 -7.24 4.28
N ALA A 132 4.05 -7.91 3.73
CA ALA A 132 3.08 -7.31 2.82
C ALA A 132 1.78 -6.96 3.56
N VAL A 133 1.04 -5.98 3.04
CA VAL A 133 -0.28 -5.58 3.56
C VAL A 133 -1.36 -6.07 2.59
N SER A 134 -2.37 -6.77 3.10
CA SER A 134 -3.42 -7.36 2.28
C SER A 134 -4.80 -6.91 2.72
N PHE A 135 -5.57 -6.37 1.77
CA PHE A 135 -6.97 -5.96 1.95
C PHE A 135 -7.89 -6.99 1.29
N ARG A 136 -8.83 -7.53 2.07
CA ARG A 136 -9.82 -8.51 1.58
C ARG A 136 -11.17 -7.86 1.40
N PHE A 137 -11.68 -7.88 0.17
CA PHE A 137 -13.00 -7.43 -0.22
C PHE A 137 -13.91 -8.64 -0.53
N PRO A 138 -15.23 -8.47 -0.68
CA PRO A 138 -16.15 -9.57 -0.98
C PRO A 138 -15.82 -10.31 -2.27
N ARG A 139 -15.29 -9.62 -3.29
CA ARG A 139 -15.04 -10.19 -4.63
C ARG A 139 -13.57 -10.33 -4.99
N ALA A 140 -12.68 -9.81 -4.16
CA ALA A 140 -11.26 -9.72 -4.48
C ALA A 140 -10.42 -9.57 -3.22
N ARG A 141 -9.13 -9.82 -3.37
CA ARG A 141 -8.11 -9.47 -2.40
C ARG A 141 -7.03 -8.71 -3.15
N LEU A 142 -6.54 -7.65 -2.53
CA LEU A 142 -5.41 -6.87 -3.03
C LEU A 142 -4.29 -6.94 -2.00
N THR A 143 -3.09 -7.24 -2.44
CA THR A 143 -1.88 -7.27 -1.61
C THR A 143 -0.87 -6.28 -2.14
N ILE A 144 -0.23 -5.55 -1.23
CA ILE A 144 0.85 -4.61 -1.49
C ILE A 144 2.12 -5.17 -0.85
N ALA A 145 3.06 -5.59 -1.68
CA ALA A 145 4.31 -6.22 -1.27
C ALA A 145 5.52 -5.42 -1.75
N ASN A 146 6.69 -5.74 -1.22
CA ASN A 146 7.96 -5.19 -1.68
C ASN A 146 8.44 -5.98 -2.91
N ALA A 147 8.82 -5.30 -3.98
CA ALA A 147 9.38 -5.89 -5.20
C ALA A 147 10.83 -5.48 -5.49
N LEU A 148 11.67 -5.56 -4.45
CA LEU A 148 13.13 -5.33 -4.43
C LEU A 148 13.58 -3.88 -4.28
N ASP A 149 12.65 -2.94 -4.08
CA ASP A 149 12.83 -1.58 -3.54
C ASP A 149 11.64 -0.66 -3.86
N ASP A 150 10.62 -1.20 -4.52
CA ASP A 150 9.37 -0.52 -4.86
C ASP A 150 8.14 -1.32 -4.39
N ASN A 151 6.96 -0.81 -4.71
CA ASN A 151 5.70 -1.49 -4.42
C ASN A 151 5.30 -2.44 -5.55
N GLU A 152 4.79 -3.61 -5.18
CA GLU A 152 4.05 -4.50 -6.06
C GLU A 152 2.59 -4.61 -5.63
N LEU A 153 1.68 -4.70 -6.61
CA LEU A 153 0.26 -4.96 -6.39
C LEU A 153 -0.15 -6.30 -6.98
N THR A 154 -0.66 -7.19 -6.13
CA THR A 154 -1.21 -8.49 -6.56
C THR A 154 -2.70 -8.57 -6.25
N LEU A 155 -3.52 -8.92 -7.24
CA LEU A 155 -4.91 -9.31 -7.02
C LEU A 155 -5.07 -10.82 -6.97
N GLY A 156 -5.82 -11.29 -5.98
CA GLY A 156 -6.12 -12.70 -5.78
C GLY A 156 -5.57 -13.26 -4.47
N PRO A 157 -5.55 -14.60 -4.33
CA PRO A 157 -5.01 -15.22 -3.13
C PRO A 157 -3.51 -14.92 -2.97
N PRO A 158 -3.01 -14.69 -1.75
CA PRO A 158 -1.57 -14.58 -1.53
C PRO A 158 -0.86 -15.88 -1.86
N ASP A 159 0.42 -15.76 -2.22
CA ASP A 159 1.32 -16.89 -2.38
C ASP A 159 1.31 -17.82 -1.15
N ALA A 160 1.59 -19.11 -1.37
CA ALA A 160 1.59 -20.13 -0.33
C ALA A 160 2.69 -19.93 0.73
N HIS A 161 3.77 -19.21 0.40
CA HIS A 161 4.86 -18.90 1.32
C HIS A 161 4.54 -17.73 2.26
N TYR A 162 3.37 -17.08 2.12
CA TYR A 162 2.94 -16.07 3.09
C TYR A 162 2.23 -16.70 4.29
N GLN A 163 2.78 -16.45 5.48
CA GLN A 163 2.04 -16.62 6.72
C GLN A 163 1.13 -15.42 6.96
N ARG A 164 -0.13 -15.68 7.32
CA ARG A 164 -1.16 -14.64 7.45
C ARG A 164 -1.41 -14.27 8.90
N HIS A 165 -1.45 -12.98 9.19
CA HIS A 165 -1.67 -12.45 10.53
C HIS A 165 -2.75 -11.38 10.50
N SER A 166 -3.78 -11.54 11.34
CA SER A 166 -4.73 -10.45 11.59
C SER A 166 -4.03 -9.40 12.46
N PRO A 167 -3.99 -8.12 12.05
CA PRO A 167 -3.45 -7.05 12.87
C PRO A 167 -4.31 -6.90 14.14
N ARG A 168 -3.68 -6.95 15.31
CA ARG A 168 -4.36 -6.80 16.61
C ARG A 168 -4.31 -5.36 17.13
#